data_AF-A0A443QN67-F1
#
_entry.id   AF-A0A443QN67-F1
#
_cell.length_a   1.000
_cell.length_b   1.000
_cell.length_c   1.000
_cell.angle_alpha   90.00
_cell.angle_beta   90.00
_cell.angle_gamma   90.00
#
_symmetry.space_group_name_H-M   'P 1'
#
loop_
_entity.id
_entity.type
_entity.pdbx_description
1 polymer ?
#
loop_
_entity_poly.entity_id
_entity_poly.type
_entity_poly.pdbx_seq_one_letter_code
_entity_poly.pdbx_strand_id
1 'polypeptide(L)'
;MHFFGLHGGTSSSEKTVPKRRRPLSDIFGGIKSKAKMDAIKTWYKSLGCYPQEYNRAVHGPYDAGRYYGPKDTPFWDVKLSEMPAWLGRRHYDPRSVFAAISRARIRWFEKYNLPMKAKSTYFLQLAFLTFVFFYTINYKTTRHHKNYKYHW
;
A
#
# COMPACT_ATOMS: atom_id res chain seq x y z
N MET A 1 50.01 -43.32 10.42
CA MET A 1 50.87 -42.46 9.59
C MET A 1 50.17 -41.10 9.42
N HIS A 2 50.95 -40.04 9.56
CA HIS A 2 50.58 -38.62 9.64
C HIS A 2 49.64 -38.12 8.52
N PHE A 3 48.84 -37.08 8.78
CA PHE A 3 49.05 -35.74 8.16
C PHE A 3 48.25 -34.65 8.89
N PHE A 4 49.02 -33.68 9.40
CA PHE A 4 48.62 -32.40 9.99
C PHE A 4 48.39 -31.39 8.83
N GLY A 5 47.49 -30.41 9.00
CA GLY A 5 47.32 -29.32 8.04
C GLY A 5 46.82 -28.02 8.70
N LEU A 6 47.77 -27.17 9.10
CA LEU A 6 47.56 -25.80 9.60
C LEU A 6 47.90 -24.78 8.50
N HIS A 7 47.13 -23.68 8.50
CA HIS A 7 47.47 -22.30 8.09
C HIS A 7 47.73 -21.95 6.62
N GLY A 8 47.19 -20.80 6.20
CA GLY A 8 47.59 -20.11 4.98
C GLY A 8 46.66 -18.95 4.60
N GLY A 9 46.75 -17.82 5.31
CA GLY A 9 46.19 -16.55 4.83
C GLY A 9 47.09 -15.94 3.75
N THR A 10 46.50 -15.27 2.75
CA THR A 10 47.24 -14.47 1.78
C THR A 10 46.56 -13.10 1.60
N SER A 11 47.21 -12.08 2.14
CA SER A 11 46.96 -10.67 1.84
C SER A 11 47.56 -10.32 0.47
N SER A 12 46.80 -9.70 -0.42
CA SER A 12 47.35 -9.08 -1.63
C SER A 12 47.10 -7.57 -1.60
N SER A 13 48.19 -6.82 -1.68
CA SER A 13 48.35 -5.37 -1.52
C SER A 13 47.66 -4.56 -2.63
N GLU A 14 46.78 -3.63 -2.26
CA GLU A 14 46.09 -2.68 -3.13
C GLU A 14 46.96 -1.42 -3.39
N LYS A 15 47.31 -1.12 -4.65
CA LYS A 15 47.95 0.14 -5.05
C LYS A 15 46.88 1.16 -5.47
N THR A 16 46.77 2.27 -4.76
CA THR A 16 45.75 3.31 -4.98
C THR A 16 46.09 4.24 -6.16
N VAL A 17 45.21 4.29 -7.16
CA VAL A 17 45.20 5.32 -8.23
C VAL A 17 44.58 6.62 -7.69
N PRO A 18 45.15 7.82 -7.91
CA PRO A 18 44.56 9.05 -7.39
C PRO A 18 43.26 9.41 -8.13
N LYS A 19 42.21 9.62 -7.32
CA LYS A 19 40.83 9.90 -7.69
C LYS A 19 40.73 11.20 -8.49
N ARG A 20 40.29 11.12 -9.75
CA ARG A 20 39.97 12.29 -10.60
C ARG A 20 39.00 13.22 -9.84
N ARG A 21 39.37 14.49 -9.61
CA ARG A 21 38.49 15.44 -8.88
C ARG A 21 37.19 15.62 -9.67
N ARG A 22 36.06 15.43 -9.00
CA ARG A 22 34.72 15.62 -9.60
C ARG A 22 34.47 17.12 -9.86
N PRO A 23 33.79 17.48 -10.97
CA PRO A 23 33.55 18.89 -11.32
C PRO A 23 32.70 19.60 -10.25
N LEU A 24 32.89 20.92 -10.11
CA LEU A 24 32.34 21.73 -9.01
C LEU A 24 30.80 21.79 -8.98
N SER A 25 30.13 21.52 -10.10
CA SER A 25 28.67 21.38 -10.19
C SER A 25 28.12 20.15 -9.45
N ASP A 26 28.95 19.13 -9.21
CA ASP A 26 28.59 17.95 -8.42
C ASP A 26 28.72 18.18 -6.90
N ILE A 27 29.33 19.28 -6.45
CA ILE A 27 29.71 19.48 -5.03
C ILE A 27 28.58 20.11 -4.21
N PHE A 28 27.81 21.06 -4.78
CA PHE A 28 26.85 21.86 -4.02
C PHE A 28 25.36 21.61 -4.34
N GLY A 29 25.03 20.75 -5.31
CA GLY A 29 23.63 20.46 -5.68
C GLY A 29 23.32 19.04 -6.17
N GLY A 30 24.35 18.20 -6.35
CA GLY A 30 24.21 16.88 -7.00
C GLY A 30 23.66 15.77 -6.12
N ILE A 31 23.81 15.85 -4.78
CA ILE A 31 23.51 14.72 -3.90
C ILE A 31 22.01 14.62 -3.60
N LYS A 32 21.35 15.73 -3.28
CA LYS A 32 19.89 15.76 -3.04
C LYS A 32 19.07 15.52 -4.32
N SER A 33 19.56 16.03 -5.46
CA SER A 33 18.92 15.83 -6.77
C SER A 33 19.05 14.39 -7.25
N LYS A 34 20.24 13.77 -7.17
CA LYS A 34 20.41 12.34 -7.52
C LYS A 34 19.60 11.42 -6.60
N ALA A 35 19.65 11.60 -5.29
CA ALA A 35 18.86 10.79 -4.35
C ALA A 35 17.33 10.89 -4.61
N LYS A 36 16.81 12.09 -4.89
CA LYS A 36 15.40 12.29 -5.27
C LYS A 36 15.08 11.60 -6.60
N MET A 37 15.94 11.74 -7.60
CA MET A 37 15.76 11.12 -8.91
C MET A 37 15.86 9.58 -8.84
N ASP A 38 16.71 9.05 -7.97
CA ASP A 38 16.85 7.61 -7.76
C ASP A 38 15.66 7.05 -6.97
N ALA A 39 15.10 7.80 -6.02
CA ALA A 39 13.84 7.47 -5.35
C ALA A 39 12.66 7.46 -6.34
N ILE A 40 12.56 8.45 -7.23
CA ILE A 40 11.53 8.51 -8.27
C ILE A 40 11.69 7.37 -9.28
N LYS A 41 12.92 7.08 -9.73
CA LYS A 41 13.21 5.94 -10.62
C LYS A 41 12.86 4.61 -9.94
N THR A 42 13.19 4.45 -8.66
CA THR A 42 12.86 3.24 -7.89
C THR A 42 11.37 3.10 -7.70
N TRP A 43 10.67 4.19 -7.39
CA TRP A 43 9.21 4.22 -7.29
C TRP A 43 8.54 3.86 -8.63
N TYR A 44 8.98 4.47 -9.73
CA TYR A 44 8.49 4.15 -11.08
C TYR A 44 8.74 2.68 -11.45
N LYS A 45 9.95 2.17 -11.21
CA LYS A 45 10.30 0.76 -11.44
C LYS A 45 9.50 -0.21 -10.56
N SER A 46 9.00 0.26 -9.42
CA SER A 46 8.18 -0.55 -8.52
C SER A 46 6.68 -0.57 -8.88
N LEU A 47 6.26 0.21 -9.89
CA LEU A 47 4.91 0.16 -10.43
C LEU A 47 4.78 -1.10 -11.32
N GLY A 48 3.72 -1.88 -11.10
CA GLY A 48 3.51 -3.15 -11.80
C GLY A 48 4.29 -4.35 -11.25
N CYS A 49 5.21 -4.14 -10.31
CA CYS A 49 5.81 -5.23 -9.54
C CYS A 49 4.81 -5.82 -8.53
N TYR A 50 5.00 -7.09 -8.20
CA TYR A 50 4.29 -7.71 -7.09
C TYR A 50 4.59 -6.97 -5.76
N PRO A 51 3.64 -6.98 -4.80
CA PRO A 51 3.89 -6.45 -3.46
C PRO A 51 5.10 -7.17 -2.85
N GLN A 52 5.91 -6.43 -2.08
CA GLN A 52 7.15 -6.96 -1.51
C GLN A 52 6.92 -8.14 -0.57
N GLU A 53 5.74 -8.19 0.04
CA GLU A 53 5.33 -9.23 0.98
C GLU A 53 4.90 -10.53 0.29
N TYR A 54 4.74 -10.54 -1.05
CA TYR A 54 4.27 -11.72 -1.77
C TYR A 54 5.42 -12.67 -2.12
N ASN A 55 5.34 -13.89 -1.57
CA ASN A 55 6.14 -15.03 -1.98
C ASN A 55 5.27 -16.10 -2.66
N ARG A 56 5.54 -16.40 -3.95
CA ARG A 56 4.82 -17.42 -4.73
C ARG A 56 4.88 -18.82 -4.12
N ALA A 57 6.00 -19.19 -3.49
CA ALA A 57 6.17 -20.51 -2.88
C ALA A 57 5.28 -20.71 -1.64
N VAL A 58 5.00 -19.64 -0.90
CA VAL A 58 4.18 -19.67 0.32
C VAL A 58 2.70 -19.41 0.03
N HIS A 59 2.41 -18.49 -0.90
CA HIS A 59 1.05 -18.00 -1.12
C HIS A 59 0.31 -18.62 -2.31
N GLY A 60 1.00 -19.38 -3.17
CA GLY A 60 0.40 -19.92 -4.40
C GLY A 60 0.25 -18.86 -5.49
N PRO A 61 -0.75 -18.99 -6.40
CA PRO A 61 -1.03 -17.99 -7.43
C PRO A 61 -1.36 -16.62 -6.82
N TYR A 62 -0.96 -15.55 -7.52
CA TYR A 62 -1.21 -14.20 -7.06
C TYR A 62 -2.71 -13.84 -7.15
N ASP A 63 -3.30 -13.53 -6.01
CA ASP A 63 -4.62 -12.92 -5.85
C ASP A 63 -4.47 -11.42 -5.51
N ALA A 64 -5.07 -10.56 -6.34
CA ALA A 64 -5.03 -9.10 -6.19
C ALA A 64 -5.98 -8.55 -5.11
N GLY A 65 -6.96 -9.33 -4.65
CA GLY A 65 -7.87 -8.97 -3.56
C GLY A 65 -7.30 -9.28 -2.16
N ARG A 66 -6.23 -10.08 -2.10
CA ARG A 66 -5.60 -10.56 -0.87
C ARG A 66 -4.54 -9.60 -0.34
N TYR A 67 -4.43 -9.53 0.99
CA TYR A 67 -3.35 -8.85 1.69
C TYR A 67 -2.31 -9.89 2.13
N TYR A 68 -1.05 -9.69 1.72
CA TYR A 68 0.06 -10.60 2.00
C TYR A 68 0.94 -10.15 3.18
N GLY A 69 0.69 -8.96 3.72
CA GLY A 69 1.43 -8.46 4.88
C GLY A 69 0.94 -9.07 6.21
N PRO A 70 1.50 -8.59 7.34
CA PRO A 70 1.14 -9.06 8.68
C PRO A 70 -0.37 -8.93 8.93
N LYS A 71 -1.03 -10.03 9.29
CA LYS A 71 -2.46 -10.02 9.61
C LYS A 71 -2.67 -9.46 11.02
N ASP A 72 -3.22 -8.26 11.11
CA ASP A 72 -3.67 -7.67 12.37
C ASP A 72 -5.01 -8.26 12.85
N THR A 73 -5.40 -7.93 14.08
CA THR A 73 -6.73 -8.24 14.61
C THR A 73 -7.82 -7.59 13.75
N PRO A 74 -8.89 -8.31 13.41
CA PRO A 74 -10.00 -7.75 12.63
C PRO A 74 -10.70 -6.68 13.46
N PHE A 75 -11.26 -5.67 12.78
CA PHE A 75 -11.88 -4.52 13.42
C PHE A 75 -12.95 -4.89 14.46
N TRP A 76 -13.71 -5.95 14.21
CA TRP A 76 -14.81 -6.40 15.08
C TRP A 76 -14.36 -7.04 16.39
N ASP A 77 -13.10 -7.47 16.48
CA ASP A 77 -12.56 -8.14 17.68
C ASP A 77 -11.74 -7.16 18.57
N VAL A 78 -11.64 -5.89 18.18
CA VAL A 78 -10.82 -4.88 18.87
C VAL A 78 -11.64 -4.21 19.98
N LYS A 79 -11.06 -4.17 21.18
CA LYS A 79 -11.63 -3.42 22.31
C LYS A 79 -11.56 -1.92 22.03
N LEU A 80 -12.59 -1.18 22.41
CA LEU A 80 -12.64 0.28 22.25
C LEU A 80 -11.48 1.00 22.96
N SER A 81 -10.98 0.45 24.07
CA SER A 81 -9.80 0.99 24.77
C SER A 81 -8.50 0.86 23.98
N GLU A 82 -8.38 -0.12 23.08
CA GLU A 82 -7.19 -0.41 22.30
C GLU A 82 -7.25 0.20 20.88
N MET A 83 -8.37 0.83 20.53
CA MET A 83 -8.62 1.42 19.20
C MET A 83 -7.55 2.40 18.73
N PRO A 84 -7.07 3.37 19.56
CA PRO A 84 -6.04 4.30 19.12
C PRO A 84 -4.71 3.59 18.77
N ALA A 85 -4.30 2.63 19.60
CA ALA A 85 -3.10 1.83 19.35
C ALA A 85 -3.27 0.92 18.12
N TRP A 86 -4.46 0.35 17.93
CA TRP A 86 -4.78 -0.45 16.75
C TRP A 86 -4.77 0.38 15.46
N LEU A 87 -5.23 1.64 15.48
CA LEU A 87 -5.10 2.56 14.35
C LEU A 87 -3.63 2.92 14.07
N GLY A 88 -2.85 3.21 15.12
CA GLY A 88 -1.44 3.60 14.99
C GLY A 88 -0.51 2.53 14.38
N ARG A 89 -0.90 1.25 14.39
CA ARG A 89 -0.11 0.17 13.75
C ARG A 89 -0.17 0.18 12.22
N ARG A 90 -1.06 0.97 11.60
CA ARG A 90 -1.23 0.97 10.14
C ARG A 90 -0.22 1.84 9.43
N HIS A 91 0.17 1.38 8.25
CA HIS A 91 0.87 2.21 7.27
C HIS A 91 -0.12 3.17 6.62
N TYR A 92 0.17 4.48 6.72
CA TYR A 92 -0.64 5.55 6.13
C TYR A 92 0.00 6.14 4.85
N ASP A 93 0.97 5.44 4.27
CA ASP A 93 1.61 5.84 3.03
C ASP A 93 0.58 5.88 1.89
N PRO A 94 0.56 6.90 1.01
CA PRO A 94 -0.40 6.99 -0.08
C PRO A 94 -0.50 5.71 -0.92
N ARG A 95 0.64 5.06 -1.18
CA ARG A 95 0.71 3.76 -1.89
C ARG A 95 -0.07 2.67 -1.15
N SER A 96 0.07 2.59 0.15
CA SER A 96 -0.58 1.56 0.97
C SER A 96 -2.11 1.76 0.98
N VAL A 97 -2.57 3.02 1.03
CA VAL A 97 -3.99 3.39 0.97
C VAL A 97 -4.58 3.02 -0.39
N PHE A 98 -3.95 3.42 -1.50
CA PHE A 98 -4.42 3.05 -2.84
C PHE A 98 -4.42 1.54 -3.05
N ALA A 99 -3.41 0.83 -2.55
CA ALA A 99 -3.38 -0.63 -2.61
C ALA A 99 -4.54 -1.26 -1.80
N ALA A 100 -4.88 -0.72 -0.62
CA ALA A 100 -6.01 -1.17 0.17
C ALA A 100 -7.35 -0.95 -0.53
N ILE A 101 -7.56 0.23 -1.12
CA ILE A 101 -8.75 0.56 -1.92
C ILE A 101 -8.86 -0.37 -3.13
N SER A 102 -7.75 -0.60 -3.85
CA SER A 102 -7.72 -1.49 -5.01
C SER A 102 -8.12 -2.92 -4.62
N ARG A 103 -7.56 -3.47 -3.54
CA ARG A 103 -7.93 -4.80 -3.01
C ARG A 103 -9.42 -4.88 -2.65
N ALA A 104 -9.93 -3.87 -1.95
CA ALA A 104 -11.34 -3.82 -1.57
C ALA A 104 -12.26 -3.79 -2.80
N ARG A 105 -11.89 -2.99 -3.81
CA ARG A 105 -12.59 -2.93 -5.10
C ARG A 105 -12.57 -4.29 -5.81
N ILE A 106 -11.42 -4.96 -5.89
CA ILE A 106 -11.31 -6.29 -6.52
C ILE A 106 -12.23 -7.29 -5.82
N ARG A 107 -12.15 -7.41 -4.48
CA ARG A 107 -13.03 -8.30 -3.71
C ARG A 107 -14.52 -8.02 -3.94
N TRP A 108 -14.87 -6.75 -4.06
CA TRP A 108 -16.25 -6.33 -4.35
C TRP A 108 -16.68 -6.67 -5.78
N PHE A 109 -15.82 -6.41 -6.77
CA PHE A 109 -16.06 -6.76 -8.17
C PHE A 109 -16.18 -8.28 -8.36
N GLU A 110 -15.30 -9.05 -7.76
CA GLU A 110 -15.33 -10.51 -7.83
C GLU A 110 -16.60 -11.11 -7.23
N LYS A 111 -17.18 -10.44 -6.24
CA LYS A 111 -18.41 -10.89 -5.58
C LYS A 111 -19.69 -10.56 -6.37
N TYR A 112 -19.72 -9.45 -7.11
CA TYR A 112 -20.96 -8.92 -7.68
C TYR A 112 -20.96 -8.63 -9.19
N ASN A 113 -19.80 -8.50 -9.85
CA ASN A 113 -19.69 -8.12 -11.27
C ASN A 113 -19.11 -9.16 -12.21
N LEU A 114 -18.41 -10.17 -11.71
CA LEU A 114 -17.86 -11.20 -12.60
C LEU A 114 -18.99 -11.82 -13.43
N PRO A 115 -18.81 -12.08 -14.73
CA PRO A 115 -19.90 -12.53 -15.61
C PRO A 115 -20.56 -13.82 -15.11
N MET A 116 -19.78 -14.71 -14.49
CA MET A 116 -20.26 -15.97 -13.91
C MET A 116 -20.96 -15.80 -12.55
N LYS A 117 -20.80 -14.64 -11.90
CA LYS A 117 -21.32 -14.32 -10.56
C LYS A 117 -22.07 -12.99 -10.55
N ALA A 118 -22.55 -12.55 -11.72
CA ALA A 118 -23.12 -11.22 -11.90
C ALA A 118 -24.43 -11.13 -11.11
N LYS A 119 -24.54 -10.11 -10.27
CA LYS A 119 -25.72 -9.85 -9.44
C LYS A 119 -26.16 -8.41 -9.62
N SER A 120 -27.48 -8.21 -9.74
CA SER A 120 -28.07 -6.87 -9.74
C SER A 120 -27.69 -6.03 -8.50
N THR A 121 -27.29 -6.69 -7.41
CA THR A 121 -26.78 -6.08 -6.18
C THR A 121 -25.70 -5.02 -6.41
N TYR A 122 -24.82 -5.18 -7.41
CA TYR A 122 -23.81 -4.16 -7.72
C TYR A 122 -24.44 -2.81 -8.08
N PHE A 123 -25.40 -2.82 -9.01
CA PHE A 123 -26.07 -1.62 -9.48
C PHE A 123 -26.91 -0.99 -8.37
N LEU A 124 -27.59 -1.80 -7.55
CA LEU A 124 -28.35 -1.32 -6.40
C LEU A 124 -27.46 -0.64 -5.37
N GLN A 125 -26.28 -1.19 -5.07
CA GLN A 125 -25.32 -0.57 -4.15
C GLN A 125 -24.80 0.77 -4.69
N LEU A 126 -24.53 0.87 -6.00
CA LEU A 126 -24.11 2.12 -6.63
C LEU A 126 -25.23 3.18 -6.63
N ALA A 127 -26.47 2.77 -6.90
CA ALA A 127 -27.63 3.65 -6.83
C ALA A 127 -27.85 4.17 -5.40
N PHE A 128 -27.77 3.28 -4.40
CA PHE A 128 -27.87 3.66 -3.00
C PHE A 128 -26.79 4.67 -2.59
N LEU A 129 -25.53 4.44 -2.98
CA LEU A 129 -24.44 5.38 -2.70
C LEU A 129 -24.69 6.74 -3.36
N THR A 130 -25.24 6.74 -4.57
CA THR A 130 -25.62 7.97 -5.29
C THR A 130 -26.73 8.73 -4.55
N PHE A 131 -27.78 8.05 -4.09
CA PHE A 131 -28.84 8.67 -3.30
C PHE A 131 -28.32 9.27 -2.00
N VAL A 132 -27.48 8.54 -1.26
CA VAL A 132 -26.86 9.04 -0.02
C VAL A 132 -25.98 10.26 -0.33
N PHE A 133 -25.15 10.20 -1.36
CA PHE A 133 -24.30 11.32 -1.76
C PHE A 133 -25.11 12.58 -2.07
N PHE A 134 -26.13 12.48 -2.92
CA PHE A 134 -27.00 13.61 -3.21
C PHE A 134 -27.76 14.11 -1.99
N TYR A 135 -28.21 13.23 -1.11
CA TYR A 135 -28.84 13.62 0.15
C TYR A 135 -27.87 14.42 1.03
N THR A 136 -26.61 13.99 1.15
CA THR A 136 -25.62 14.71 1.96
C THR A 136 -25.32 16.11 1.42
N ILE A 137 -25.23 16.28 0.09
CA ILE A 137 -25.05 17.60 -0.54
C ILE A 137 -26.26 18.50 -0.31
N ASN A 138 -27.47 17.95 -0.45
CA ASN A 138 -28.72 18.68 -0.28
C ASN A 138 -29.18 18.82 1.18
N TYR A 139 -28.48 18.19 2.13
CA TYR A 139 -28.87 18.16 3.54
C TYR A 139 -29.05 19.56 4.13
N LYS A 140 -28.21 20.52 3.73
CA LYS A 140 -28.31 21.91 4.21
C LYS A 140 -29.67 22.55 3.90
N THR A 141 -30.27 22.21 2.76
CA THR A 141 -31.59 22.71 2.35
C THR A 141 -32.71 21.92 3.02
N THR A 142 -32.63 20.59 3.02
CA THR A 142 -33.72 19.74 3.55
C THR A 142 -33.84 19.80 5.08
N ARG A 143 -32.76 20.16 5.81
CA ARG A 143 -32.75 20.21 7.28
C ARG A 143 -33.77 21.20 7.87
N HIS A 144 -34.24 22.20 7.11
CA HIS A 144 -35.19 23.21 7.57
C HIS A 144 -36.55 22.59 7.94
N HIS A 145 -36.89 21.45 7.35
CA HIS A 145 -38.13 20.73 7.62
C HIS A 145 -38.13 19.92 8.93
N LYS A 146 -37.03 19.88 9.69
CA LYS A 146 -36.94 19.09 10.93
C LYS A 146 -37.87 19.56 12.05
N ASN A 147 -38.25 20.84 12.06
CA ASN A 147 -39.09 21.44 13.10
C ASN A 147 -40.59 21.49 12.72
N TYR A 148 -40.96 21.01 11.53
CA TYR A 148 -42.36 20.95 11.12
C TYR A 148 -43.03 19.72 11.74
N LYS A 149 -44.20 19.91 12.35
CA LYS A 149 -45.07 18.80 12.77
C LYS A 149 -45.87 18.33 11.55
N TYR A 150 -45.56 17.15 11.03
CA TYR A 150 -46.23 16.55 9.87
C TYR A 150 -47.28 15.50 10.25
N HIS A 151 -47.26 15.04 11.49
CA HIS A 151 -48.22 14.10 12.03
C HIS A 151 -48.93 14.78 13.20
N TRP A 152 -50.26 14.69 13.18
CA TRP A 152 -51.14 15.12 14.26
C TRP A 152 -51.24 14.03 15.33
#